data_AF-A0A7Y2JMG1-F1
#
_entry.id   AF-A0A7Y2JMG1-F1
#
_cell.length_a   1.000
_cell.length_b   1.000
_cell.length_c   1.000
_cell.angle_alpha   90.00
_cell.angle_beta   90.00
_cell.angle_gamma   90.00
#
_symmetry.space_group_name_H-M   'P 1'
#
loop_
_entity.id
_entity.type
_entity.pdbx_description
1 polymer ?
#
loop_
_entity_poly.entity_id
_entity_poly.type
_entity_poly.pdbx_seq_one_letter_code
_entity_poly.pdbx_strand_id
1 'polypeptide(L)'
;KRIALAHASRVFIVVTFVAFFYASFLGISIAGEDRPYIGFADVPGADLAILAACAVLGAWLGPKVGLPAPQILGPMILSGIAHLTALTDAPPPTLAVNTAQLVMGTVIGCRFAGARPREIARDMALAAAASGLMLVIALATAFAVTSLTGIHLSETFLTFSPGGLPEMSLLALSMNADIAYVATIHIVRITLVIAVAPVVFRFVRPDRNGER
;
A
#
# COMPACT_ATOMS: atom_id res chain seq x y z
N LYS A 1 8.52 -19.66 4.76
CA LYS A 1 9.51 -19.05 3.83
C LYS A 1 8.97 -18.86 2.41
N ARG A 2 8.51 -19.91 1.71
CA ARG A 2 7.99 -19.80 0.32
C ARG A 2 6.84 -18.80 0.13
N ILE A 3 5.86 -18.78 1.03
CA ILE A 3 4.73 -17.82 0.96
C ILE A 3 5.24 -16.37 1.12
N ALA A 4 6.17 -16.14 2.04
CA ALA A 4 6.74 -14.81 2.29
C ALA A 4 7.57 -14.30 1.10
N LEU A 5 8.35 -15.19 0.46
CA LEU A 5 9.10 -14.89 -0.76
C LEU A 5 8.17 -14.60 -1.93
N ALA A 6 7.18 -15.45 -2.20
CA ALA A 6 6.22 -15.22 -3.28
C ALA A 6 5.45 -13.90 -3.09
N HIS A 7 5.06 -13.58 -1.86
CA HIS A 7 4.41 -12.31 -1.54
C HIS A 7 5.36 -11.12 -1.74
N ALA A 8 6.63 -11.22 -1.31
CA ALA A 8 7.63 -10.18 -1.50
C ALA A 8 7.91 -9.94 -2.98
N SER A 9 8.11 -11.01 -3.76
CA SER A 9 8.36 -10.94 -5.20
C SER A 9 7.20 -10.26 -5.93
N ARG A 10 5.94 -10.61 -5.61
CA ARG A 10 4.77 -9.93 -6.18
C ARG A 10 4.77 -8.44 -5.85
N VAL A 11 4.88 -8.08 -4.58
CA VAL A 11 4.86 -6.67 -4.16
C VAL A 11 6.00 -5.89 -4.84
N PHE A 12 7.20 -6.45 -4.86
CA PHE A 12 8.36 -5.84 -5.49
C PHE A 12 8.15 -5.61 -7.00
N ILE A 13 7.64 -6.61 -7.72
CA ILE A 13 7.38 -6.51 -9.16
C ILE A 13 6.30 -5.46 -9.44
N VAL A 14 5.20 -5.48 -8.67
CA VAL A 14 4.11 -4.53 -8.85
C VAL A 14 4.59 -3.11 -8.56
N VAL A 15 5.27 -2.87 -7.44
CA VAL A 15 5.79 -1.55 -7.07
C VAL A 15 6.79 -1.05 -8.11
N THR A 16 7.73 -1.91 -8.55
CA THR A 16 8.72 -1.54 -9.57
C THR A 16 8.06 -1.25 -10.92
N PHE A 17 7.12 -2.09 -11.34
CA PHE A 17 6.42 -1.92 -12.61
C PHE A 17 5.55 -0.67 -12.60
N VAL A 18 4.75 -0.46 -11.55
CA VAL A 18 3.94 0.76 -11.41
C VAL A 18 4.86 1.96 -11.39
N ALA A 19 5.93 1.95 -10.61
CA ALA A 19 6.85 3.07 -10.56
C ALA A 19 7.46 3.40 -11.93
N PHE A 20 7.93 2.38 -12.64
CA PHE A 20 8.48 2.51 -13.99
C PHE A 20 7.44 2.98 -15.02
N PHE A 21 6.22 2.43 -14.97
CA PHE A 21 5.13 2.79 -15.86
C PHE A 21 4.79 4.27 -15.73
N TYR A 22 4.71 4.78 -14.51
CA TYR A 22 4.43 6.20 -14.25
C TYR A 22 5.54 7.13 -14.73
N ALA A 23 6.79 6.78 -14.44
CA ALA A 23 7.94 7.54 -14.88
C ALA A 23 8.04 7.57 -16.42
N SER A 24 7.79 6.43 -17.09
CA SER A 24 8.02 6.29 -18.53
C SER A 24 6.84 6.69 -19.41
N PHE A 25 5.60 6.44 -18.98
CA PHE A 25 4.40 6.69 -19.81
C PHE A 25 3.63 7.95 -19.41
N LEU A 26 3.63 8.32 -18.12
CA LEU A 26 2.92 9.51 -17.65
C LEU A 26 3.83 10.73 -17.44
N GLY A 27 5.15 10.55 -17.50
CA GLY A 27 6.12 11.62 -17.21
C GLY A 27 6.05 12.12 -15.76
N ILE A 28 5.43 11.35 -14.87
CA ILE A 28 5.31 11.68 -13.45
C ILE A 28 6.56 11.15 -12.76
N SER A 29 7.49 12.05 -12.44
CA SER A 29 8.62 11.73 -11.57
C SER A 29 8.11 11.39 -10.17
N ILE A 30 8.22 10.12 -9.79
CA ILE A 30 7.90 9.65 -8.43
C ILE A 30 8.96 10.13 -7.43
N ALA A 31 10.15 10.44 -7.94
CA ALA A 31 11.29 10.91 -7.18
C ALA A 31 11.16 12.40 -6.83
N GLY A 32 10.13 12.80 -6.07
CA GLY A 32 10.08 14.02 -5.25
C GLY A 32 10.42 15.38 -5.88
N GLU A 33 10.67 15.49 -7.19
CA GLU A 33 11.22 16.69 -7.84
C GLU A 33 10.29 17.90 -7.67
N ASP A 34 8.98 17.67 -7.60
CA ASP A 34 7.98 18.73 -7.46
C ASP A 34 7.52 18.99 -6.02
N ARG A 35 8.09 18.31 -5.01
CA ARG A 35 7.70 18.53 -3.62
C ARG A 35 8.65 19.50 -2.92
N PRO A 36 8.12 20.58 -2.33
CA PRO A 36 8.91 21.40 -1.42
C PRO A 36 9.49 20.50 -0.32
N TYR A 37 10.79 20.61 -0.10
CA TYR A 37 11.43 19.97 1.03
C TYR A 37 10.94 20.66 2.31
N ILE A 38 10.33 19.88 3.21
CA ILE A 38 9.83 20.33 4.51
C ILE A 38 10.64 19.60 5.58
N GLY A 39 11.53 20.33 6.24
CA GLY A 39 12.31 19.82 7.36
C GLY A 39 11.49 19.74 8.64
N PHE A 40 12.00 19.02 9.63
CA PHE A 40 11.41 18.99 10.97
C PHE A 40 11.38 20.37 11.65
N ALA A 41 12.31 21.27 11.27
CA ALA A 41 12.37 22.63 11.80
C ALA A 41 11.33 23.58 11.17
N ASP A 42 10.80 23.23 10.00
CA ASP A 42 9.83 24.05 9.26
C ASP A 42 8.39 23.78 9.72
N VAL A 43 8.18 22.72 10.50
CA VAL A 43 6.88 22.34 11.06
C VAL A 43 6.79 22.83 12.51
N PRO A 44 5.70 23.54 12.90
CA PRO A 44 5.48 23.92 14.29
C PRO A 44 5.58 22.71 15.22
N GLY A 45 6.27 22.87 16.36
CA GLY A 45 6.48 21.75 17.29
C GLY A 45 5.17 21.12 17.81
N ALA A 46 4.09 21.91 17.87
CA ALA A 46 2.76 21.42 18.21
C ALA A 46 2.21 20.46 17.15
N ASP A 47 2.32 20.81 15.86
CA ASP A 47 1.91 19.95 14.75
C ASP A 47 2.71 18.65 14.72
N LEU A 48 4.03 18.75 14.92
CA LEU A 48 4.89 17.56 15.00
C LEU A 48 4.49 16.65 16.17
N ALA A 49 4.15 17.22 17.33
CA ALA A 49 3.67 16.47 18.48
C ALA A 49 2.32 15.80 18.21
N ILE A 50 1.41 16.48 17.51
CA ILE A 50 0.11 15.93 17.10
C ILE A 50 0.32 14.76 16.14
N LEU A 51 1.12 14.93 15.09
CA LEU A 51 1.43 13.88 14.12
C LEU A 51 2.08 12.67 14.80
N ALA A 52 3.04 12.89 15.71
CA ALA A 52 3.68 11.84 16.49
C ALA A 52 2.68 11.13 17.42
N ALA A 53 1.80 11.88 18.08
CA ALA A 53 0.74 11.32 18.92
C ALA A 53 -0.24 10.47 18.10
N CYS A 54 -0.68 10.95 16.93
CA CYS A 54 -1.51 10.17 16.00
C CYS A 54 -0.82 8.87 15.59
N ALA A 55 0.48 8.90 15.29
CA ALA A 55 1.25 7.71 14.94
C ALA A 55 1.30 6.68 16.08
N VAL A 56 1.67 7.12 17.29
CA VAL A 56 1.83 6.22 18.44
C VAL A 56 0.48 5.73 18.97
N LEU A 57 -0.45 6.65 19.24
CA LEU A 57 -1.78 6.30 19.77
C LEU A 57 -2.58 5.51 18.75
N GLY A 58 -2.46 5.85 17.47
CA GLY A 58 -3.17 5.15 16.40
C GLY A 58 -2.69 3.72 16.28
N ALA A 59 -1.37 3.50 16.25
CA ALA A 59 -0.80 2.14 16.17
C ALA A 59 -1.14 1.30 17.41
N TRP A 60 -1.32 1.93 18.57
CA TRP A 60 -1.69 1.26 19.82
C TRP A 60 -3.20 0.99 19.95
N LEU A 61 -4.06 1.93 19.52
CA LEU A 61 -5.52 1.80 19.56
C LEU A 61 -6.05 0.91 18.44
N GLY A 62 -5.45 0.95 17.25
CA GLY A 62 -5.92 0.22 16.08
C GLY A 62 -6.16 -1.27 16.33
N PRO A 63 -5.23 -2.01 16.97
CA PRO A 63 -5.43 -3.42 17.32
C PRO A 63 -6.56 -3.65 18.31
N LYS A 64 -6.82 -2.70 19.22
CA LYS A 64 -7.87 -2.82 20.26
C LYS A 64 -9.27 -2.70 19.70
N VAL A 65 -9.42 -1.89 18.64
CA VAL A 65 -10.71 -1.69 17.95
C VAL A 65 -10.95 -2.77 16.88
N GLY A 66 -9.97 -3.65 16.64
CA GLY A 66 -10.09 -4.73 15.65
C GLY A 66 -9.99 -4.25 14.21
N LEU A 67 -9.28 -3.16 13.94
CA LEU A 67 -9.12 -2.62 12.59
C LEU A 67 -8.36 -3.62 11.68
N PRO A 68 -8.74 -3.76 10.40
CA PRO A 68 -7.90 -4.45 9.42
C PRO A 68 -6.60 -3.66 9.21
N ALA A 69 -5.44 -4.33 9.13
CA ALA A 69 -4.13 -3.63 9.06
C ALA A 69 -3.95 -2.51 10.13
N PRO A 70 -4.09 -2.84 11.42
CA PRO A 70 -4.32 -1.86 12.48
C PRO A 70 -3.14 -0.89 12.68
N GLN A 71 -1.91 -1.31 12.38
CA GLN A 71 -0.71 -0.50 12.51
C GLN A 71 -0.63 0.64 11.47
N ILE A 72 -1.42 0.57 10.40
CA ILE A 72 -1.48 1.60 9.36
C ILE A 72 -2.77 2.40 9.51
N LEU A 73 -3.90 1.70 9.64
CA LEU A 73 -5.20 2.37 9.71
C LEU A 73 -5.39 3.19 10.97
N GLY A 74 -4.92 2.71 12.12
CA GLY A 74 -5.04 3.46 13.37
C GLY A 74 -4.40 4.84 13.26
N PRO A 75 -3.11 4.94 12.88
CA PRO A 75 -2.46 6.22 12.62
C PRO A 75 -3.15 7.07 11.56
N MET A 76 -3.56 6.47 10.44
CA MET A 76 -4.21 7.19 9.34
C MET A 76 -5.55 7.79 9.75
N ILE A 77 -6.38 7.04 10.49
CA ILE A 77 -7.68 7.52 10.97
C ILE A 77 -7.50 8.66 11.97
N LEU A 78 -6.59 8.51 12.95
CA LEU A 78 -6.32 9.58 13.90
C LEU A 78 -5.75 10.84 13.22
N SER A 79 -4.82 10.66 12.29
CA SER A 79 -4.28 11.76 11.49
C SER A 79 -5.38 12.43 10.67
N GLY A 80 -6.25 11.65 10.03
CA GLY A 80 -7.39 12.17 9.26
C GLY A 80 -8.36 12.97 10.14
N ILE A 81 -8.68 12.48 11.34
CA ILE A 81 -9.51 13.22 12.31
C ILE A 81 -8.82 14.53 12.72
N ALA A 82 -7.50 14.51 12.99
CA ALA A 82 -6.75 15.71 13.35
C ALA A 82 -6.78 16.78 12.25
N HIS A 83 -6.66 16.39 10.97
CA HIS A 83 -6.76 17.32 9.85
C HIS A 83 -8.20 17.81 9.62
N LEU A 84 -9.20 16.92 9.73
CA LEU A 84 -10.61 17.30 9.59
C LEU A 84 -11.11 18.24 10.70
N THR A 85 -10.52 18.16 11.89
CA THR A 85 -10.84 19.03 13.02
C THR A 85 -10.00 20.31 13.05
N ALA A 86 -9.17 20.54 12.02
CA ALA A 86 -8.21 21.65 11.94
C ALA A 86 -7.26 21.72 13.15
N LEU A 87 -6.97 20.57 13.76
CA LEU A 87 -6.01 20.46 14.85
C LEU A 87 -4.57 20.57 14.33
N THR A 88 -4.36 20.16 13.07
CA THR A 88 -3.12 20.37 12.32
C THR A 88 -3.42 20.36 10.82
N ASP A 89 -2.76 21.23 10.06
CA ASP A 89 -2.76 21.21 8.59
C ASP A 89 -1.35 20.90 8.03
N ALA A 90 -0.41 20.56 8.91
CA ALA A 90 0.97 20.34 8.55
C ALA A 90 1.15 19.00 7.84
N PRO A 91 1.75 18.97 6.65
CA PRO A 91 2.13 17.72 6.01
C PRO A 91 3.23 17.01 6.81
N PRO A 92 3.40 15.69 6.65
CA PRO A 92 4.50 14.97 7.28
C PRO A 92 5.86 15.49 6.77
N PRO A 93 6.86 15.68 7.64
CA PRO A 93 8.20 16.12 7.23
C PRO A 93 8.80 15.20 6.16
N THR A 94 9.47 15.78 5.16
CA THR A 94 10.04 15.04 4.02
C THR A 94 11.03 13.97 4.48
N LEU A 95 11.85 14.27 5.48
CA LEU A 95 12.79 13.31 6.06
C LEU A 95 12.09 12.11 6.73
N ALA A 96 10.92 12.31 7.34
CA ALA A 96 10.14 11.21 7.91
C ALA A 96 9.61 10.28 6.82
N VAL A 97 9.08 10.85 5.73
CA VAL A 97 8.58 10.09 4.57
C VAL A 97 9.72 9.32 3.90
N ASN A 98 10.87 9.96 3.66
CA ASN A 98 12.03 9.32 3.05
C ASN A 98 12.58 8.19 3.94
N THR A 99 12.59 8.40 5.27
CA THR A 99 12.98 7.35 6.22
C THR A 99 12.00 6.18 6.17
N ALA A 100 10.70 6.44 6.10
CA ALA A 100 9.69 5.39 5.94
C ALA A 100 9.87 4.62 4.62
N GLN A 101 10.18 5.29 3.52
CA GLN A 101 10.50 4.66 2.23
C GLN A 101 11.73 3.77 2.33
N LEU A 102 12.81 4.25 2.96
CA LEU A 102 14.04 3.49 3.16
C LEU A 102 13.78 2.24 4.01
N VAL A 103 13.04 2.39 5.11
CA VAL A 103 12.67 1.27 5.99
C VAL A 103 11.81 0.27 5.24
N MET A 104 10.79 0.72 4.50
CA MET A 104 9.94 -0.17 3.71
C MET A 104 10.73 -0.92 2.63
N GLY A 105 11.62 -0.23 1.91
CA GLY A 105 12.52 -0.86 0.93
C GLY A 105 13.42 -1.91 1.59
N THR A 106 13.97 -1.60 2.76
CA THR A 106 14.78 -2.53 3.55
C THR A 106 13.96 -3.74 4.01
N VAL A 107 12.74 -3.54 4.53
CA VAL A 107 11.83 -4.61 4.95
C VAL A 107 11.52 -5.54 3.79
N ILE A 108 11.23 -5.02 2.60
CA ILE A 108 11.01 -5.83 1.39
C ILE A 108 12.28 -6.60 1.04
N GLY A 109 13.45 -5.95 1.03
CA GLY A 109 14.74 -6.57 0.74
C GLY A 109 15.09 -7.71 1.72
N CYS A 110 14.87 -7.51 3.02
CA CYS A 110 15.09 -8.52 4.05
C CYS A 110 14.24 -9.79 3.86
N ARG A 111 13.12 -9.74 3.12
CA ARG A 111 12.33 -10.95 2.81
C ARG A 111 13.06 -11.91 1.88
N PHE A 112 14.09 -11.45 1.17
CA PHE A 112 14.95 -12.27 0.33
C PHE A 112 16.22 -12.75 1.06
N ALA A 113 16.45 -12.30 2.30
CA ALA A 113 17.63 -12.67 3.07
C ALA A 113 17.72 -14.19 3.28
N GLY A 114 18.86 -14.78 2.90
CA GLY A 114 19.11 -16.22 3.02
C GLY A 114 18.38 -17.09 1.99
N ALA A 115 17.72 -16.52 0.97
CA ALA A 115 17.16 -17.28 -0.15
C ALA A 115 18.24 -17.54 -1.22
N ARG A 116 18.19 -18.71 -1.87
CA ARG A 116 19.16 -19.05 -2.93
C ARG A 116 18.83 -18.27 -4.20
N PRO A 117 19.81 -17.78 -4.99
CA PRO A 117 19.56 -17.03 -6.22
C PRO A 117 18.61 -17.74 -7.19
N ARG A 118 18.73 -19.07 -7.33
CA ARG A 118 17.84 -19.87 -8.17
C ARG A 118 16.39 -19.91 -7.69
N GLU A 119 16.17 -19.87 -6.37
CA GLU A 119 14.82 -19.80 -5.79
C GLU A 119 14.22 -18.42 -6.01
N ILE A 120 15.01 -17.37 -5.80
CA ILE A 120 14.61 -15.98 -6.05
C ILE A 120 14.21 -15.83 -7.52
N ALA A 121 15.07 -16.24 -8.46
CA ALA A 121 14.79 -16.12 -9.90
C ALA A 121 13.51 -16.85 -10.33
N ARG A 122 13.31 -18.09 -9.85
CA ARG A 122 12.08 -18.85 -10.15
C ARG A 122 10.85 -18.15 -9.58
N ASP A 123 10.90 -17.74 -8.32
CA ASP A 123 9.75 -17.13 -7.65
C ASP A 123 9.45 -15.73 -8.21
N MET A 124 10.48 -14.99 -8.65
CA MET A 124 10.31 -13.73 -9.40
C MET A 124 9.66 -13.96 -10.76
N ALA A 125 10.06 -14.97 -11.52
CA ALA A 125 9.45 -15.28 -12.82
C ALA A 125 7.96 -15.65 -12.69
N LEU A 126 7.62 -16.49 -11.70
CA LEU A 126 6.23 -16.84 -11.40
C LEU A 126 5.43 -15.61 -10.94
N ALA A 127 6.02 -14.80 -10.05
CA ALA A 127 5.40 -13.57 -9.59
C ALA A 127 5.22 -12.55 -10.73
N ALA A 128 6.12 -12.50 -11.70
CA ALA A 128 6.02 -11.61 -12.86
C ALA A 128 4.81 -11.95 -13.73
N ALA A 129 4.64 -13.23 -14.06
CA ALA A 129 3.49 -13.69 -14.84
C ALA A 129 2.16 -13.41 -14.11
N ALA A 130 2.08 -13.78 -12.82
CA ALA A 130 0.87 -13.55 -12.02
C ALA A 130 0.57 -12.06 -11.82
N SER A 131 1.58 -11.26 -11.48
CA SER A 131 1.42 -9.82 -11.26
C SER A 131 1.10 -9.10 -12.56
N GLY A 132 1.68 -9.51 -13.69
CA GLY A 132 1.37 -8.96 -15.00
C GLY A 132 -0.10 -9.12 -15.35
N LEU A 133 -0.66 -10.32 -15.16
CA LEU A 133 -2.10 -10.54 -15.34
C LEU A 133 -2.93 -9.65 -14.42
N MET A 134 -2.59 -9.58 -13.14
CA MET A 134 -3.31 -8.73 -12.19
C MET A 134 -3.21 -7.24 -12.56
N LEU A 135 -2.08 -6.78 -13.09
CA LEU A 135 -1.89 -5.40 -13.55
C LEU A 135 -2.72 -5.08 -14.80
N VAL A 136 -2.84 -6.02 -15.74
CA VAL A 136 -3.74 -5.87 -16.90
C VAL A 136 -5.19 -5.75 -16.44
N ILE A 137 -5.60 -6.60 -15.50
CA ILE A 137 -6.95 -6.53 -14.90
C ILE A 137 -7.13 -5.21 -14.15
N ALA A 138 -6.12 -4.76 -13.40
CA ALA A 138 -6.17 -3.48 -12.69
C ALA A 138 -6.30 -2.30 -13.65
N LEU A 139 -5.59 -2.31 -14.77
CA LEU A 139 -5.68 -1.28 -15.81
C LEU A 139 -7.07 -1.28 -16.47
N ALA A 140 -7.59 -2.45 -16.86
CA ALA A 140 -8.93 -2.58 -17.43
C ALA A 140 -10.01 -2.08 -16.43
N THR A 141 -9.88 -2.47 -15.16
CA THR A 141 -10.77 -2.00 -14.09
C THR A 141 -10.65 -0.49 -13.89
N ALA A 142 -9.44 0.05 -13.96
CA ALA A 142 -9.21 1.48 -13.81
C ALA A 142 -9.84 2.28 -14.96
N PHE A 143 -9.76 1.80 -16.20
CA PHE A 143 -10.46 2.41 -17.34
C PHE A 143 -11.98 2.43 -17.13
N ALA A 144 -12.55 1.32 -16.66
CA ALA A 144 -13.98 1.25 -16.36
C ALA A 144 -14.36 2.21 -15.22
N VAL A 145 -13.64 2.20 -14.10
CA VAL A 145 -13.97 3.08 -12.96
C VAL A 145 -13.78 4.56 -13.32
N THR A 146 -12.74 4.90 -14.08
CA THR A 146 -12.49 6.27 -14.57
C THR A 146 -13.66 6.78 -15.40
N SER A 147 -14.22 5.97 -16.30
CA SER A 147 -15.35 6.37 -17.12
C SER A 147 -16.66 6.50 -16.34
N LEU A 148 -16.83 5.77 -15.23
CA LEU A 148 -18.01 5.87 -14.36
C LEU A 148 -17.93 6.99 -13.32
N THR A 149 -16.74 7.29 -12.80
CA THR A 149 -16.55 8.17 -11.63
C THR A 149 -15.90 9.52 -11.94
N GLY A 150 -15.22 9.64 -13.08
CA GLY A 150 -14.44 10.83 -13.44
C GLY A 150 -13.10 10.97 -12.70
N ILE A 151 -12.74 10.04 -11.82
CA ILE A 151 -11.42 10.02 -11.14
C ILE A 151 -10.33 9.76 -12.17
N HIS A 152 -9.17 10.43 -12.03
CA HIS A 152 -8.06 10.28 -12.98
C HIS A 152 -7.60 8.81 -13.12
N LEU A 153 -7.29 8.42 -14.36
CA LEU A 153 -6.86 7.05 -14.67
C LEU A 153 -5.60 6.65 -13.90
N SER A 154 -4.68 7.58 -13.68
CA SER A 154 -3.50 7.38 -12.85
C SER A 154 -3.91 6.94 -11.44
N GLU A 155 -4.56 7.83 -10.70
CA GLU A 155 -4.99 7.58 -9.33
C GLU A 155 -5.80 6.28 -9.18
N THR A 156 -6.70 6.02 -10.11
CA THR A 156 -7.47 4.78 -10.16
C THR A 156 -6.57 3.57 -10.43
N PHE A 157 -5.69 3.61 -11.42
CA PHE A 157 -4.76 2.51 -11.72
C PHE A 157 -3.82 2.21 -10.55
N LEU A 158 -3.29 3.23 -9.88
CA LEU A 158 -2.48 3.07 -8.67
C LEU A 158 -3.29 2.37 -7.56
N THR A 159 -4.54 2.80 -7.36
CA THR A 159 -5.44 2.27 -6.33
C THR A 159 -5.84 0.82 -6.57
N PHE A 160 -6.10 0.43 -7.82
CA PHE A 160 -6.46 -0.95 -8.17
C PHE A 160 -5.24 -1.87 -8.37
N SER A 161 -4.03 -1.32 -8.41
CA SER A 161 -2.82 -2.11 -8.54
C SER A 161 -2.65 -3.07 -7.34
N PRO A 162 -2.28 -4.34 -7.58
CA PRO A 162 -2.26 -5.40 -6.56
C PRO A 162 -1.01 -5.32 -5.67
N GLY A 163 -0.88 -4.23 -4.91
CA GLY A 163 0.19 -3.98 -3.94
C GLY A 163 -0.17 -4.30 -2.49
N GLY A 164 0.80 -4.08 -1.60
CA GLY A 164 0.51 -3.94 -0.18
C GLY A 164 0.02 -2.53 0.14
N LEU A 165 -0.82 -2.41 1.17
CA LEU A 165 -1.38 -1.13 1.61
C LEU A 165 -0.29 -0.09 1.92
N PRO A 166 0.74 -0.35 2.77
CA PRO A 166 1.73 0.68 3.07
C PRO A 166 2.56 1.08 1.85
N GLU A 167 2.90 0.14 0.97
CA GLU A 167 3.65 0.43 -0.25
C GLU A 167 2.84 1.32 -1.21
N MET A 168 1.56 1.02 -1.42
CA MET A 168 0.70 1.79 -2.32
C MET A 168 0.34 3.16 -1.73
N SER A 169 0.10 3.25 -0.42
CA SER A 169 -0.10 4.53 0.26
C SER A 169 1.13 5.42 0.18
N LEU A 170 2.34 4.85 0.26
CA LEU A 170 3.58 5.60 0.15
C LEU A 170 3.89 6.03 -1.28
N LEU A 171 3.55 5.21 -2.28
CA LEU A 171 3.59 5.59 -3.70
C LEU A 171 2.59 6.72 -3.99
N ALA A 172 1.35 6.63 -3.49
CA ALA A 172 0.35 7.68 -3.61
C ALA A 172 0.83 8.98 -2.95
N LEU A 173 1.37 8.85 -1.74
CA LEU A 173 2.04 9.94 -1.04
C LEU A 173 3.31 10.38 -1.76
N SER A 174 3.90 9.70 -2.73
CA SER A 174 5.04 10.25 -3.48
C SER A 174 4.56 10.99 -4.73
N MET A 175 3.49 10.48 -5.33
CA MET A 175 2.90 10.95 -6.59
C MET A 175 1.86 12.06 -6.42
N ASN A 176 1.62 12.52 -5.19
CA ASN A 176 0.61 13.54 -4.87
C ASN A 176 -0.82 13.09 -5.24
N ALA A 177 -1.06 11.78 -5.14
CA ALA A 177 -2.39 11.19 -5.27
C ALA A 177 -3.10 11.16 -3.90
N ASP A 178 -4.43 11.00 -3.90
CA ASP A 178 -5.21 10.90 -2.68
C ASP A 178 -4.92 9.59 -1.93
N ILE A 179 -4.16 9.72 -0.85
CA ILE A 179 -3.75 8.61 0.02
C ILE A 179 -4.98 8.02 0.74
N ALA A 180 -5.97 8.84 1.06
CA ALA A 180 -7.20 8.39 1.72
C ALA A 180 -8.03 7.55 0.76
N TYR A 181 -8.15 7.94 -0.51
CA TYR A 181 -8.79 7.13 -1.55
C TYR A 181 -8.09 5.77 -1.71
N VAL A 182 -6.77 5.77 -1.91
CA VAL A 182 -5.97 4.56 -2.10
C VAL A 182 -6.12 3.61 -0.90
N ALA A 183 -6.00 4.15 0.32
CA ALA A 183 -6.15 3.35 1.53
C ALA A 183 -7.57 2.80 1.67
N THR A 184 -8.61 3.61 1.44
CA THR A 184 -10.01 3.19 1.56
C THR A 184 -10.32 1.98 0.68
N ILE A 185 -9.95 2.03 -0.61
CA ILE A 185 -10.19 0.90 -1.51
C ILE A 185 -9.40 -0.34 -1.10
N HIS A 186 -8.16 -0.17 -0.64
CA HIS A 186 -7.34 -1.28 -0.13
C HIS A 186 -7.94 -1.92 1.12
N ILE A 187 -8.54 -1.12 2.01
CA ILE A 187 -9.23 -1.61 3.21
C ILE A 187 -10.46 -2.41 2.82
N VAL A 188 -11.30 -1.84 1.93
CA VAL A 188 -12.48 -2.54 1.40
C VAL A 188 -12.07 -3.89 0.82
N ARG A 189 -10.98 -3.95 0.05
CA ARG A 189 -10.42 -5.20 -0.48
C ARG A 189 -10.05 -6.18 0.62
N ILE A 190 -9.32 -5.75 1.65
CA ILE A 190 -8.90 -6.61 2.76
C ILE A 190 -10.12 -7.15 3.52
N THR A 191 -11.05 -6.27 3.87
CA THR A 191 -12.29 -6.62 4.59
C THR A 191 -13.14 -7.60 3.78
N LEU A 192 -13.31 -7.35 2.47
CA LEU A 192 -14.04 -8.24 1.57
C LEU A 192 -13.38 -9.60 1.50
N VAL A 193 -12.05 -9.67 1.33
CA VAL A 193 -11.32 -10.94 1.31
C VAL A 193 -11.51 -11.69 2.63
N ILE A 194 -11.40 -11.03 3.79
CA ILE A 194 -11.58 -11.67 5.10
C ILE A 194 -13.01 -12.20 5.27
N ALA A 195 -14.02 -11.44 4.84
CA ALA A 195 -15.42 -11.85 4.95
C ALA A 195 -15.80 -12.98 3.98
N VAL A 196 -15.31 -12.92 2.73
CA VAL A 196 -15.71 -13.82 1.64
C VAL A 196 -14.85 -15.09 1.58
N ALA A 197 -13.56 -15.02 1.93
CA ALA A 197 -12.66 -16.17 1.91
C ALA A 197 -13.21 -17.43 2.60
N PRO A 198 -13.73 -17.39 3.86
CA PRO A 198 -14.24 -18.59 4.51
C PRO A 198 -15.44 -19.21 3.76
N VAL A 199 -16.30 -18.37 3.19
CA VAL A 199 -17.46 -18.81 2.40
C VAL A 199 -16.99 -19.53 1.14
N VAL A 200 -16.07 -18.93 0.38
CA VAL A 200 -15.52 -19.53 -0.84
C VAL A 200 -14.78 -20.83 -0.52
N PHE A 201 -13.98 -20.87 0.54
CA PHE A 201 -13.28 -22.10 0.94
C PHE A 201 -14.22 -23.23 1.35
N ARG A 202 -15.40 -22.92 1.90
CA ARG A 202 -16.43 -23.92 2.18
C ARG A 202 -16.99 -24.57 0.92
N PHE A 203 -17.15 -23.80 -0.16
CA PHE A 203 -17.69 -24.30 -1.43
C PHE A 203 -16.63 -24.97 -2.32
N VAL A 204 -15.37 -24.55 -2.22
CA VAL A 204 -14.28 -25.05 -3.08
C VAL A 204 -13.61 -26.31 -2.52
N ARG A 205 -13.66 -26.56 -1.19
CA ARG A 205 -13.15 -27.81 -0.63
C ARG A 205 -14.05 -28.97 -1.06
N PRO A 206 -13.57 -29.93 -1.87
CA PRO A 206 -14.26 -31.20 -2.04
C PRO A 206 -14.31 -31.86 -0.65
N ASP A 207 -15.49 -32.31 -0.27
CA ASP A 207 -15.72 -33.02 0.98
C ASP A 207 -14.76 -34.23 1.04
N ARG A 208 -13.72 -34.18 1.89
CA ARG A 208 -12.86 -35.34 2.19
C ARG A 208 -13.38 -36.06 3.44
N ASN A 209 -14.69 -36.16 3.59
CA ASN A 209 -15.33 -36.83 4.70
C ASN A 209 -15.88 -38.18 4.23
N GLY A 210 -14.97 -39.15 4.12
CA GLY A 210 -15.27 -40.53 3.72
C GLY A 210 -14.20 -41.57 4.07
N GLU A 211 -13.20 -41.24 4.89
CA GLU A 211 -12.20 -42.19 5.37
C GLU A 211 -12.12 -42.15 6.90
N ARG A 212 -13.10 -42.75 7.57
CA ARG A 212 -12.95 -43.46 8.86
C ARG A 212 -13.98 -44.58 8.94
#